data_AF-A0A081NL77-F1
#
_entry.id   AF-A0A081NL77-F1
#
_cell.length_a   1.000
_cell.length_b   1.000
_cell.length_c   1.000
_cell.angle_alpha   90.00
_cell.angle_beta   90.00
_cell.angle_gamma   90.00
#
_symmetry.space_group_name_H-M   'P 1'
#
loop_
_entity.id
_entity.type
_entity.pdbx_description
1 polymer ?
#
loop_
_entity_poly.entity_id
_entity_poly.type
_entity_poly.pdbx_seq_one_letter_code
_entity_poly.pdbx_strand_id
1 'polypeptide(L)' 'MSHAKKISNDFAPGPELYVRVRQGFVGQDSSLNRWCIENGVNRHSAMSCLKGVWNGPKGRALRQKIIEASGISN' A
#
# COMPACT_ATOMS: atom_id res chain seq x y z
N MET A 1 3.65 35.97 1.79
CA MET A 1 3.20 35.22 2.98
C MET A 1 3.11 33.75 2.63
N SER A 2 3.99 32.95 3.24
CA SER A 2 4.18 31.51 2.98
C SER A 2 2.89 30.70 3.12
N HIS A 3 2.54 29.95 2.09
CA HIS A 3 1.70 28.77 2.26
C HIS A 3 2.63 27.58 2.42
N ALA A 4 2.73 27.07 3.65
CA ALA A 4 3.46 25.86 3.97
C ALA A 4 3.02 24.74 3.01
N LYS A 5 3.98 24.19 2.26
CA LYS A 5 3.83 22.97 1.48
C LYS A 5 3.34 21.89 2.45
N LYS A 6 2.04 21.55 2.42
CA LYS A 6 1.51 20.40 3.16
C LYS A 6 2.40 19.22 2.77
N ILE A 7 3.03 18.61 3.78
CA ILE A 7 3.73 17.35 3.59
C ILE A 7 2.63 16.34 3.29
N SER A 8 2.40 16.08 2.01
CA SER A 8 1.47 15.06 1.52
C SER A 8 1.92 13.74 2.13
N ASN A 9 1.12 13.15 3.02
CA ASN A 9 1.34 11.76 3.40
C ASN A 9 0.85 10.91 2.22
N ASP A 10 1.69 10.70 1.20
CA ASP A 10 1.33 10.06 -0.08
C ASP A 10 0.89 8.59 0.08
N PHE A 11 1.05 8.03 1.28
CA PHE A 11 0.64 6.69 1.66
C PHE A 11 -0.45 6.64 2.75
N ALA A 12 -1.31 7.66 2.80
CA ALA A 12 -2.52 7.58 3.62
C ALA A 12 -3.35 6.35 3.22
N PRO A 13 -3.79 5.51 4.18
CA PRO A 13 -4.58 4.34 3.86
C PRO A 13 -5.92 4.75 3.24
N GLY A 14 -6.28 4.11 2.14
CA GLY A 14 -7.49 4.43 1.37
C GLY A 14 -7.51 3.77 -0.01
N PRO A 15 -8.59 4.00 -0.78
CA PRO A 15 -8.71 3.46 -2.15
C PRO A 15 -7.55 3.88 -3.05
N GLU A 16 -7.05 5.11 -2.90
CA GLU A 16 -5.95 5.64 -3.69
C GLU A 16 -4.64 4.88 -3.46
N LEU A 17 -4.30 4.62 -2.19
CA LEU A 17 -3.14 3.80 -1.86
C LEU A 17 -3.22 2.41 -2.49
N TYR A 18 -4.41 1.79 -2.46
CA TYR A 18 -4.62 0.49 -3.08
C TYR A 18 -4.38 0.51 -4.59
N VAL A 19 -4.82 1.57 -5.28
CA VAL A 19 -4.58 1.74 -6.72
C VAL A 19 -3.10 1.94 -7.01
N ARG A 20 -2.43 2.86 -6.31
CA ARG A 20 -1.00 3.14 -6.44
C ARG A 20 -0.16 1.87 -6.24
N VAL A 21 -0.41 1.12 -5.17
CA VAL A 21 0.28 -0.15 -4.91
C VAL A 21 0.13 -1.14 -6.07
N ARG A 22 -1.08 -1.27 -6.64
CA ARG A 22 -1.27 -2.16 -7.79
C ARG A 22 -0.47 -1.68 -9.00
N GLN A 23 -0.46 -0.38 -9.27
CA GLN A 23 0.33 0.20 -10.36
C GLN A 23 1.82 -0.05 -10.15
N GLY A 24 2.32 0.08 -8.91
CA GLY A 24 3.71 -0.22 -8.57
C GLY A 24 4.11 -1.66 -8.87
N PHE A 25 3.26 -2.64 -8.51
CA PHE A 25 3.51 -4.04 -8.89
C PHE A 25 3.44 -4.27 -10.40
N VAL A 26 2.50 -3.62 -11.10
CA VAL A 26 2.39 -3.73 -12.57
C VAL A 26 3.64 -3.17 -13.26
N GLY A 27 4.20 -2.07 -12.76
CA GLY A 27 5.46 -1.51 -13.25
C GLY A 27 6.69 -2.41 -13.04
N GLN A 28 6.55 -3.48 -12.24
CA GLN A 28 7.56 -4.51 -12.01
C GLN A 28 7.19 -5.85 -12.68
N ASP A 29 6.28 -5.86 -13.66
CA ASP A 29 5.75 -7.06 -14.30
C ASP A 29 5.19 -8.10 -13.29
N SER A 30 4.62 -7.61 -12.19
CA SER A 30 4.09 -8.42 -11.11
C SER A 30 2.66 -7.98 -10.72
N SER A 31 2.13 -8.56 -9.64
CA SER A 31 0.84 -8.15 -9.09
C SER A 31 0.81 -8.29 -7.58
N LEU A 32 -0.05 -7.50 -6.93
CA LEU A 32 -0.33 -7.64 -5.50
C LEU A 32 -0.81 -9.06 -5.14
N ASN A 33 -1.53 -9.74 -6.06
CA ASN A 33 -1.96 -11.12 -5.82
C ASN A 33 -0.77 -12.10 -5.79
N ARG A 34 0.14 -11.96 -6.74
CA ARG A 34 1.37 -12.75 -6.79
C ARG A 34 2.20 -12.55 -5.52
N TRP A 35 2.44 -11.30 -5.13
CA TRP A 35 3.14 -10.98 -3.88
C TRP A 35 2.43 -11.60 -2.66
N CYS A 36 1.09 -11.56 -2.61
CA CYS A 36 0.32 -12.19 -1.53
C CYS A 36 0.56 -13.70 -1.45
N ILE A 37 0.56 -14.41 -2.59
CA ILE A 37 0.81 -15.86 -2.65
C ILE A 37 2.23 -16.17 -2.17
N GLU A 38 3.23 -15.44 -2.68
CA GLU A 38 4.65 -15.65 -2.35
C GLU A 38 4.95 -15.37 -0.87
N ASN A 39 4.19 -14.50 -0.22
CA ASN A 39 4.38 -14.12 1.19
C ASN A 39 3.38 -14.80 2.15
N GLY A 40 2.54 -15.73 1.67
CA GLY A 40 1.51 -16.39 2.49
C GLY A 40 0.47 -15.42 3.06
N VAL A 41 0.24 -14.28 2.40
CA VAL A 41 -0.70 -13.25 2.83
C VAL A 41 -2.05 -13.46 2.15
N ASN A 42 -3.12 -13.42 2.92
CA ASN A 42 -4.47 -13.44 2.37
C ASN A 42 -4.77 -12.12 1.60
N ARG A 43 -5.27 -12.25 0.37
CA ARG A 43 -5.57 -11.12 -0.53
C ARG A 43 -6.55 -10.11 0.05
N HIS A 44 -7.54 -10.57 0.82
CA HIS A 44 -8.52 -9.71 1.50
C HIS A 44 -7.85 -8.89 2.60
N SER A 45 -7.00 -9.50 3.43
CA SER A 45 -6.23 -8.79 4.47
C SER A 45 -5.31 -7.71 3.87
N ALA A 46 -4.63 -8.02 2.76
CA ALA A 46 -3.83 -7.04 2.02
C ALA A 46 -4.70 -5.86 1.55
N MET A 47 -5.86 -6.13 0.94
CA MET A 47 -6.77 -5.08 0.50
C MET A 47 -7.31 -4.24 1.68
N SER A 48 -7.73 -4.90 2.77
CA SER A 48 -8.28 -4.22 3.95
C SER A 48 -7.27 -3.30 4.63
N CYS A 49 -6.00 -3.69 4.73
CA CYS A 49 -4.98 -2.83 5.34
C CYS A 49 -4.59 -1.63 4.45
N LEU A 50 -4.57 -1.82 3.13
CA LEU A 50 -4.31 -0.75 2.14
C LEU A 50 -5.45 0.27 2.11
N LYS A 51 -6.70 -0.20 2.10
CA LYS A 51 -7.89 0.66 2.13
C LYS A 51 -8.17 1.30 3.49
N GLY A 52 -7.45 0.91 4.54
CA GLY A 52 -7.66 1.41 5.89
C GLY A 52 -8.82 0.78 6.65
N VAL A 53 -9.46 -0.27 6.11
CA VAL A 53 -10.48 -1.06 6.84
C VAL A 53 -9.84 -1.76 8.04
N TRP A 54 -8.61 -2.26 7.89
CA TRP A 54 -7.86 -2.87 8.97
C TRP A 54 -6.62 -2.03 9.32
N ASN A 55 -6.75 -1.19 10.35
CA ASN A 55 -5.74 -0.22 10.78
C ASN A 55 -5.07 -0.55 12.14
N GLY A 56 -5.23 -1.78 12.64
CA GLY A 56 -4.50 -2.24 13.83
C GLY A 56 -3.00 -2.42 13.59
N PRO A 57 -2.18 -2.69 14.63
CA PRO A 57 -0.72 -2.80 14.52
C PRO A 57 -0.24 -3.76 13.42
N LYS A 58 -0.84 -4.95 13.33
CA LYS A 58 -0.53 -5.95 12.30
C LYS A 58 -0.93 -5.49 10.89
N GLY A 59 -2.07 -4.81 10.74
CA GLY A 59 -2.52 -4.25 9.47
C GLY A 59 -1.60 -3.14 8.98
N ARG A 60 -1.15 -2.26 9.89
CA ARG A 60 -0.17 -1.21 9.56
C ARG A 60 1.18 -1.79 9.13
N ALA A 61 1.68 -2.79 9.85
CA ALA A 61 2.91 -3.49 9.49
C ALA A 61 2.79 -4.19 8.13
N LEU A 62 1.66 -4.85 7.85
CA LEU A 62 1.42 -5.48 6.56
C LEU A 62 1.35 -4.44 5.43
N ARG A 63 0.63 -3.33 5.64
CA ARG A 63 0.57 -2.22 4.68
C ARG A 63 1.96 -1.70 4.35
N GLN A 64 2.81 -1.49 5.35
CA GLN A 64 4.17 -1.01 5.14
C GLN A 64 4.98 -1.96 4.25
N LYS A 65 4.95 -3.27 4.52
CA LYS A 65 5.61 -4.29 3.69
C LYS A 65 5.12 -4.27 2.24
N ILE A 66 3.81 -4.07 2.04
CA ILE A 66 3.22 -4.00 0.70
C ILE A 66 3.66 -2.74 -0.04
N ILE A 67 3.70 -1.58 0.63
CA ILE A 67 4.16 -0.33 0.04
C ILE A 67 5.60 -0.47 -0.44
N GLU A 68 6.48 -0.95 0.44
CA GLU A 68 7.90 -1.19 0.15
C GLU A 68 8.07 -2.15 -1.04
N ALA A 69 7.36 -3.27 -1.04
CA ALA A 69 7.43 -4.25 -2.13
C ALA A 69 6.86 -3.73 -3.46
N SER A 70 5.88 -2.83 -3.42
CA SER A 70 5.30 -2.25 -4.64
C SER A 70 6.20 -1.22 -5.32
N GLY A 71 7.29 -0.77 -4.68
CA GLY A 71 8.25 0.17 -5.26
C GLY A 71 7.68 1.57 -5.53
N ILE A 72 6.53 1.91 -4.95
CA ILE A 72 5.95 3.24 -5.08
C ILE A 72 6.73 4.24 -4.21
N SER A 73 7.10 5.37 -4.78
CA SER A 73 7.84 6.45 -4.10
C SER A 73 6.91 7.60 -3.72
N ASN A 74 7.28 8.33 -2.66
CA ASN A 74 6.64 9.59 -2.26
C ASN A 74 7.11 10.74 -3.16
#